data_AF-A0A0Q9TV06-F1
#
_entry.id   AF-A0A0Q9TV06-F1
#
_cell.length_a   1.000
_cell.length_b   1.000
_cell.length_c   1.000
_cell.angle_alpha   90.00
_cell.angle_beta   90.00
_cell.angle_gamma   90.00
#
_symmetry.space_group_name_H-M   'P 1'
#
loop_
_entity.id
_entity.type
_entity.pdbx_description
1 polymer ?
#
loop_
_entity_poly.entity_id
_entity_poly.type
_entity_poly.pdbx_seq_one_letter_code
_entity_poly.pdbx_strand_id
1 'polypeptide(L)'
;MRRPTPRAAGLAAAAVGSIIGSLVVASASPALAHGDAGGRHDQTLTPRTQFVMAPDGSSGARADGAGIPNIDSVKKTIYSYYGDPGTGRADRASSPYISEMRSITDGLRASLKRTYAAAERAGTKPAIVFDADDTTLWTYDMEVADMKFVFDPVRQDYWVQHQLFPATPTMVDLVNEADAMGFTIFGLTGRGAAQKDATIGNLKDVGYNAFTPDHYFTKWAGSTPPAYLTCATAKCTTVEYKAGTRKHIEQDLGYDIVLNIGDQWSDLQGGHADRNVKLPNPTYYLPSPNLPGVEEPSLTQRTHFTMEPDGSSGLTESGEGIPNIDSVKKTIATYYGDPGTGIADRTSSPYITELAALEARNTQRLVSECRQGVRAGTKPAVVLDADDTTLWTYDMEVADMKFVFNPVRQDYWVQNKLFPATPGMPSLVKAVADSGCTVIGLTGRNTGQRAATLANLHEQGYPQFTDDLYFTKWRSTETPPAYMQGHCKAYPTCTTIEYKSTTRAHVEQDLGYDVVANLGDQYSDLIGGHADRAVKLPNPTYYLP
;
A
#
# COMPACT_ATOMS: atom_id res chain seq x y z
N MET A 1 13.11 46.27 73.57
CA MET A 1 12.39 45.73 74.75
C MET A 1 12.35 44.20 74.66
N ARG A 2 12.30 43.55 75.82
CA ARG A 2 12.59 42.14 76.12
C ARG A 2 11.67 41.10 75.43
N ARG A 3 12.24 39.90 75.20
CA ARG A 3 11.74 38.51 74.95
C ARG A 3 10.43 38.13 75.69
N PRO A 4 9.70 36.99 75.42
CA PRO A 4 10.22 35.66 74.98
C PRO A 4 9.32 34.67 74.13
N THR A 5 9.97 33.86 73.27
CA THR A 5 9.92 32.36 73.05
C THR A 5 8.58 31.57 72.84
N PRO A 6 8.56 30.23 72.54
CA PRO A 6 8.20 29.68 71.22
C PRO A 6 7.24 28.43 71.26
N ARG A 7 7.14 27.67 70.15
CA ARG A 7 6.49 26.33 69.90
C ARG A 7 5.23 26.42 69.03
N ALA A 8 4.90 25.51 68.12
CA ALA A 8 5.57 24.38 67.46
C ALA A 8 4.59 23.89 66.37
N ALA A 9 5.08 23.34 65.24
CA ALA A 9 4.53 22.14 64.57
C ALA A 9 5.24 21.86 63.23
N GLY A 10 6.04 20.77 63.25
CA GLY A 10 6.25 19.79 62.19
C GLY A 10 6.39 20.23 60.73
N LEU A 11 7.63 20.26 60.23
CA LEU A 11 7.93 19.84 58.87
C LEU A 11 7.95 18.30 58.83
N ALA A 12 7.15 17.70 57.94
CA ALA A 12 7.33 16.34 57.49
C ALA A 12 7.76 16.37 56.03
N ALA A 13 8.92 15.76 55.77
CA ALA A 13 9.51 15.57 54.46
C ALA A 13 8.66 14.62 53.61
N ALA A 14 8.39 15.00 52.36
CA ALA A 14 7.94 14.06 51.33
C ALA A 14 9.17 13.68 50.49
N ALA A 15 9.65 12.47 50.71
CA ALA A 15 10.63 11.81 49.86
C ALA A 15 10.01 11.55 48.48
N VAL A 16 10.70 12.01 47.43
CA VAL A 16 10.42 11.62 46.04
C VAL A 16 10.95 10.20 45.87
N GLY A 17 10.06 9.23 46.02
CA GLY A 17 10.31 7.83 45.72
C GLY A 17 9.99 7.55 44.26
N SER A 18 11.03 7.28 43.48
CA SER A 18 10.94 6.70 42.14
C SER A 18 10.26 5.34 42.20
N ILE A 19 9.12 5.19 41.54
CA ILE A 19 8.52 3.88 41.24
C ILE A 19 8.59 3.68 39.73
N ILE A 20 9.43 2.72 39.36
CA ILE A 20 9.46 2.04 38.07
C ILE A 20 8.11 1.32 37.95
N GLY A 21 7.20 1.90 37.18
CA GLY A 21 5.91 1.32 36.82
C GLY A 21 5.99 0.78 35.40
N SER A 22 5.99 -0.54 35.28
CA SER A 22 5.96 -1.33 34.06
C SER A 22 4.95 -0.77 33.05
N LEU A 23 5.40 -0.47 31.81
CA LEU A 23 4.51 -0.28 30.67
C LEU A 23 3.80 -1.62 30.42
N VAL A 24 2.55 -1.73 30.86
CA VAL A 24 1.63 -2.74 30.35
C VAL A 24 1.13 -2.20 29.02
N VAL A 25 1.63 -2.78 27.93
CA VAL A 25 1.02 -2.67 26.61
C VAL A 25 -0.40 -3.24 26.74
N ALA A 26 -1.39 -2.36 26.81
CA ALA A 26 -2.78 -2.78 26.73
C ALA A 26 -3.04 -3.22 25.29
N SER A 27 -2.86 -4.52 25.03
CA SER A 27 -3.49 -5.18 23.89
C SER A 27 -4.99 -4.91 23.97
N ALA A 28 -5.54 -4.14 23.04
CA ALA A 28 -6.98 -4.01 22.89
C ALA A 28 -7.53 -5.40 22.55
N SER A 29 -8.11 -6.07 23.55
CA SER A 29 -8.92 -7.25 23.30
C SER A 29 -10.16 -6.81 22.50
N PRO A 30 -10.61 -7.61 21.51
CA PRO A 30 -11.82 -7.29 20.77
C PRO A 30 -13.00 -7.23 21.74
N ALA A 31 -13.79 -6.16 21.65
CA ALA A 31 -15.02 -6.01 22.40
C ALA A 31 -15.97 -7.16 22.03
N LEU A 32 -16.13 -8.12 22.94
CA LEU A 32 -17.16 -9.14 22.86
C LEU A 32 -18.52 -8.49 23.11
N ALA A 33 -19.34 -8.38 22.07
CA ALA A 33 -20.75 -8.07 22.22
C ALA A 33 -21.54 -9.36 22.45
N HIS A 34 -22.24 -9.44 23.59
CA HIS A 34 -23.16 -10.50 23.95
C HIS A 34 -24.55 -10.26 23.36
N GLY A 35 -25.18 -11.32 22.83
CA GLY A 35 -26.62 -11.39 22.56
C GLY A 35 -26.98 -12.54 21.60
N ASP A 36 -27.50 -13.63 22.14
CA ASP A 36 -27.78 -14.92 21.49
C ASP A 36 -28.59 -14.87 20.17
N ALA A 37 -27.92 -15.22 19.07
CA ALA A 37 -28.40 -16.15 18.04
C ALA A 37 -27.19 -16.66 17.24
N GLY A 38 -26.72 -17.90 17.51
CA GLY A 38 -25.83 -18.63 16.60
C GLY A 38 -24.45 -18.00 16.32
N GLY A 39 -23.65 -17.75 17.36
CA GLY A 39 -22.28 -17.19 17.29
C GLY A 39 -21.21 -18.04 16.57
N ARG A 40 -21.34 -18.23 15.25
CA ARG A 40 -20.25 -18.75 14.38
C ARG A 40 -19.92 -17.89 13.16
N HIS A 41 -20.71 -16.85 12.85
CA HIS A 41 -20.62 -16.17 11.55
C HIS A 41 -19.55 -15.06 11.46
N ASP A 42 -19.20 -14.38 12.56
CA ASP A 42 -18.20 -13.30 12.55
C ASP A 42 -16.74 -13.80 12.64
N GLN A 43 -16.49 -15.04 13.08
CA GLN A 43 -15.12 -15.57 13.27
C GLN A 43 -14.33 -15.82 11.97
N THR A 44 -14.96 -15.66 10.79
CA THR A 44 -14.33 -15.85 9.48
C THR A 44 -14.20 -14.58 8.64
N LEU A 45 -14.63 -13.41 9.15
CA LEU A 45 -14.57 -12.13 8.42
C LEU A 45 -13.27 -11.37 8.73
N THR A 46 -12.14 -12.05 8.56
CA THR A 46 -10.81 -11.44 8.73
C THR A 46 -10.10 -11.32 7.39
N PRO A 47 -9.51 -10.16 7.06
CA PRO A 47 -8.60 -10.03 5.92
C PRO A 47 -7.51 -11.10 5.94
N ARG A 48 -7.11 -11.58 4.76
CA ARG A 48 -5.92 -12.40 4.62
C ARG A 48 -4.72 -11.54 5.02
N THR A 49 -3.80 -12.12 5.82
CA THR A 49 -2.58 -11.42 6.26
C THR A 49 -1.30 -12.04 5.70
N GLN A 50 -1.39 -13.21 5.06
CA GLN A 50 -0.25 -13.89 4.44
C GLN A 50 -0.39 -13.91 2.92
N PHE A 51 0.64 -13.44 2.21
CA PHE A 51 0.61 -13.27 0.77
C PHE A 51 1.80 -13.92 0.10
N VAL A 52 1.56 -14.51 -1.08
CA VAL A 52 2.61 -15.00 -1.98
C VAL A 52 2.47 -14.28 -3.32
N MET A 53 3.37 -13.33 -3.59
CA MET A 53 3.27 -12.41 -4.72
C MET A 53 4.60 -12.32 -5.46
N ALA A 54 4.57 -12.56 -6.77
CA ALA A 54 5.70 -12.36 -7.67
C ALA A 54 5.87 -10.88 -8.00
N PRO A 55 7.12 -10.42 -8.18
CA PRO A 55 7.42 -9.00 -8.39
C PRO A 55 6.94 -8.45 -9.74
N ASP A 56 6.70 -9.32 -10.72
CA ASP A 56 6.31 -8.99 -12.10
C ASP A 56 4.79 -8.87 -12.31
N GLY A 57 4.00 -9.10 -11.26
CA GLY A 57 2.54 -9.07 -11.28
C GLY A 57 1.87 -10.34 -11.79
N SER A 58 2.63 -11.40 -12.12
CA SER A 58 2.09 -12.66 -12.63
C SER A 58 1.21 -13.40 -11.62
N SER A 59 1.34 -13.12 -10.32
CA SER A 59 0.47 -13.66 -9.28
C SER A 59 -1.00 -13.30 -9.46
N GLY A 60 -1.30 -12.20 -10.16
CA GLY A 60 -2.67 -11.78 -10.45
C GLY A 60 -3.38 -12.70 -11.45
N ALA A 61 -2.66 -13.58 -12.15
CA ALA A 61 -3.26 -14.54 -13.07
C ALA A 61 -4.11 -15.62 -12.36
N ARG A 62 -4.05 -15.69 -11.03
CA ARG A 62 -4.87 -16.58 -10.20
C ARG A 62 -6.21 -15.90 -9.89
N ALA A 63 -7.32 -16.64 -10.03
CA ALA A 63 -8.65 -16.21 -9.59
C ALA A 63 -8.79 -16.27 -8.05
N ASP A 64 -7.95 -15.49 -7.35
CA ASP A 64 -7.86 -15.39 -5.89
C ASP A 64 -7.54 -13.94 -5.48
N GLY A 65 -8.53 -13.05 -5.61
CA GLY A 65 -8.36 -11.63 -5.28
C GLY A 65 -8.02 -11.39 -3.81
N ALA A 66 -8.46 -12.27 -2.90
CA ALA A 66 -8.06 -12.25 -1.49
C ALA A 66 -6.57 -12.58 -1.27
N GLY A 67 -5.92 -13.20 -2.25
CA GLY A 67 -4.48 -13.47 -2.29
C GLY A 67 -3.62 -12.32 -2.76
N ILE A 68 -4.23 -11.19 -3.13
CA ILE A 68 -3.53 -9.97 -3.54
C ILE A 68 -3.52 -9.01 -2.34
N PRO A 69 -2.35 -8.49 -1.91
CA PRO A 69 -2.30 -7.46 -0.89
C PRO A 69 -3.18 -6.26 -1.27
N ASN A 70 -4.04 -5.81 -0.36
CA ASN A 70 -4.85 -4.63 -0.61
C ASN A 70 -3.96 -3.38 -0.66
N ILE A 71 -4.10 -2.57 -1.71
CA ILE A 71 -3.18 -1.47 -1.97
C ILE A 71 -3.17 -0.39 -0.88
N ASP A 72 -4.30 -0.12 -0.22
CA ASP A 72 -4.36 0.88 0.85
C ASP A 72 -3.73 0.37 2.15
N SER A 73 -3.87 -0.93 2.44
CA SER A 73 -3.15 -1.58 3.53
C SER A 73 -1.63 -1.55 3.29
N VAL A 74 -1.18 -1.73 2.04
CA VAL A 74 0.24 -1.59 1.67
C VAL A 74 0.72 -0.16 1.89
N LYS A 75 0.01 0.86 1.40
CA LYS A 75 0.36 2.27 1.65
C LYS A 75 0.44 2.58 3.14
N LYS A 76 -0.51 2.11 3.94
CA LYS A 76 -0.53 2.32 5.38
C LYS A 76 0.64 1.62 6.09
N THR A 77 1.02 0.44 5.62
CA THR A 77 2.22 -0.29 6.09
C THR A 77 3.49 0.51 5.78
N ILE A 78 3.60 1.06 4.56
CA ILE A 78 4.70 1.94 4.16
C ILE A 78 4.75 3.19 5.05
N TYR A 79 3.60 3.84 5.30
CA TYR A 79 3.54 5.01 6.18
C TYR A 79 4.07 4.70 7.59
N SER A 80 3.61 3.61 8.21
CA SER A 80 4.11 3.16 9.50
C SER A 80 5.63 2.91 9.51
N TYR A 81 6.16 2.28 8.46
CA TYR A 81 7.58 1.97 8.32
C TYR A 81 8.47 3.21 8.23
N TYR A 82 8.00 4.25 7.55
CA TYR A 82 8.69 5.54 7.44
C TYR A 82 8.33 6.52 8.56
N GLY A 83 7.42 6.16 9.48
CA GLY A 83 6.93 7.05 10.54
C GLY A 83 6.10 8.22 10.01
N ASP A 84 5.49 8.09 8.83
CA ASP A 84 4.60 9.10 8.25
C ASP A 84 3.20 8.99 8.86
N PRO A 85 2.65 10.03 9.50
CA PRO A 85 1.28 10.03 10.02
C PRO A 85 0.20 10.15 8.93
N GLY A 86 0.55 9.98 7.64
CA GLY A 86 -0.34 10.12 6.48
C GLY A 86 -0.28 11.50 5.81
N THR A 87 0.79 12.25 6.06
CA THR A 87 1.04 13.58 5.48
C THR A 87 1.86 13.53 4.19
N GLY A 88 2.45 12.39 3.87
CA GLY A 88 3.41 12.22 2.78
C GLY A 88 4.84 12.58 3.18
N ARG A 89 5.12 12.75 4.47
CA ARG A 89 6.45 13.14 4.99
C ARG A 89 6.92 12.12 6.00
N ALA A 90 8.10 11.55 5.76
CA ALA A 90 8.71 10.58 6.66
C ALA A 90 9.24 11.23 7.95
N ASP A 91 9.22 10.48 9.05
CA ASP A 91 10.00 10.80 10.24
C ASP A 91 11.49 10.59 9.91
N ARG A 92 12.25 11.68 9.97
CA ARG A 92 13.68 11.72 9.63
C ARG A 92 14.61 11.36 10.79
N ALA A 93 14.06 11.11 11.97
CA ALA A 93 14.80 10.89 13.21
C ALA A 93 14.51 9.53 13.86
N SER A 94 13.24 9.11 13.87
CA SER A 94 12.79 7.98 14.69
C SER A 94 11.70 7.12 14.04
N SER A 95 12.04 6.44 12.95
CA SER A 95 11.17 5.42 12.33
C SER A 95 11.85 4.05 12.23
N PRO A 96 11.07 2.98 11.96
CA PRO A 96 11.62 1.68 11.57
C PRO A 96 12.63 1.77 10.43
N TYR A 97 12.34 2.56 9.38
CA TYR A 97 13.29 2.83 8.29
C TYR A 97 14.62 3.43 8.78
N ILE A 98 14.58 4.47 9.63
CA ILE A 98 15.80 5.08 10.19
C ILE A 98 16.62 4.07 10.99
N SER A 99 15.94 3.21 11.75
CA SER A 99 16.58 2.17 12.57
C SER A 99 17.24 1.10 11.70
N GLU A 100 16.56 0.66 10.64
CA GLU A 100 17.10 -0.30 9.68
C GLU A 100 18.29 0.28 8.91
N MET A 101 18.17 1.50 8.38
CA MET A 101 19.25 2.20 7.68
C MET A 101 20.48 2.36 8.55
N ARG A 102 20.33 2.77 9.82
CA ARG A 102 21.42 2.86 10.79
C ARG A 102 22.09 1.51 11.03
N SER A 103 21.31 0.45 11.20
CA SER A 103 21.85 -0.91 11.38
C SER A 103 22.70 -1.35 10.19
N ILE A 104 22.25 -1.05 8.95
CA ILE A 104 22.98 -1.38 7.73
C ILE A 104 24.28 -0.56 7.66
N THR A 105 24.20 0.77 7.78
CA THR A 105 25.36 1.66 7.60
C THR A 105 26.39 1.49 8.71
N ASP A 106 25.99 1.31 9.97
CA ASP A 106 26.92 1.02 11.07
C ASP A 106 27.67 -0.31 10.83
N GLY A 107 26.97 -1.33 10.32
CA GLY A 107 27.58 -2.60 9.94
C GLY A 107 28.62 -2.45 8.82
N LEU A 108 28.34 -1.60 7.82
CA LEU A 108 29.29 -1.29 6.74
C LEU A 108 30.49 -0.50 7.25
N ARG A 109 30.27 0.58 8.00
CA ARG A 109 31.32 1.42 8.59
C ARG A 109 32.28 0.62 9.46
N ALA A 110 31.76 -0.31 10.27
CA ALA A 110 32.57 -1.20 11.10
C ALA A 110 33.49 -2.17 10.30
N SER A 111 33.24 -2.34 9.00
CA SER A 111 34.04 -3.18 8.11
C SER A 111 35.04 -2.40 7.24
N LEU A 112 34.80 -1.12 6.94
CA LEU A 112 35.57 -0.31 5.99
C LEU A 112 37.09 -0.40 6.20
N LYS A 113 37.56 -0.20 7.44
CA LYS A 113 39.00 -0.25 7.75
C LYS A 113 39.65 -1.58 7.41
N ARG A 114 38.95 -2.70 7.67
CA ARG A 114 39.48 -4.03 7.35
C ARG A 114 39.46 -4.27 5.84
N THR A 115 38.40 -3.83 5.16
CA THR A 115 38.28 -3.92 3.70
C THR A 115 39.39 -3.13 3.00
N TYR A 116 39.63 -1.88 3.41
CA TYR A 116 40.68 -1.03 2.85
C TYR A 116 42.07 -1.65 3.04
N ALA A 117 42.39 -2.08 4.26
CA ALA A 117 43.67 -2.74 4.55
C ALA A 117 43.85 -4.08 3.82
N ALA A 118 42.76 -4.74 3.40
CA ALA A 118 42.84 -5.92 2.54
C ALA A 118 43.19 -5.52 1.10
N ALA A 119 42.54 -4.49 0.56
CA ALA A 119 42.83 -3.95 -0.77
C ALA A 119 44.26 -3.43 -0.89
N GLU A 120 44.76 -2.68 0.11
CA GLU A 120 46.16 -2.22 0.16
C GLU A 120 47.15 -3.39 0.09
N ARG A 121 46.88 -4.48 0.84
CA ARG A 121 47.73 -5.68 0.83
C ARG A 121 47.67 -6.43 -0.51
N ALA A 122 46.52 -6.40 -1.17
CA ALA A 122 46.35 -6.98 -2.50
C ALA A 122 46.91 -6.08 -3.62
N GLY A 123 47.24 -4.83 -3.33
CA GLY A 123 47.67 -3.84 -4.32
C GLY A 123 46.56 -3.44 -5.30
N THR A 124 45.29 -3.54 -4.89
CA THR A 124 44.14 -3.14 -5.70
C THR A 124 43.79 -1.66 -5.50
N LYS A 125 42.95 -1.10 -6.37
CA LYS A 125 42.39 0.26 -6.23
C LYS A 125 40.95 0.15 -5.73
N PRO A 126 40.72 0.13 -4.41
CA PRO A 126 39.39 -0.18 -3.89
C PRO A 126 38.40 0.94 -4.18
N ALA A 127 37.22 0.56 -4.65
CA ALA A 127 36.14 1.46 -5.01
C ALA A 127 34.80 1.02 -4.41
N ILE A 128 33.91 1.98 -4.18
CA ILE A 128 32.53 1.74 -3.76
C ILE A 128 31.59 2.41 -4.76
N VAL A 129 30.60 1.65 -5.23
CA VAL A 129 29.55 2.15 -6.12
C VAL A 129 28.27 2.39 -5.32
N PHE A 130 27.70 3.57 -5.47
CA PHE A 130 26.42 3.97 -4.88
C PHE A 130 25.42 4.34 -5.97
N ASP A 131 24.19 3.85 -5.84
CA ASP A 131 23.05 4.47 -6.53
C ASP A 131 22.70 5.87 -5.94
N ALA A 132 21.87 6.62 -6.65
CA ALA A 132 21.35 7.91 -6.24
C ALA A 132 20.04 7.81 -5.44
N ASP A 133 18.96 7.40 -6.08
CA ASP A 133 17.59 7.56 -5.60
C ASP A 133 17.32 6.54 -4.47
N ASP A 134 16.87 7.01 -3.31
CA ASP A 134 16.72 6.25 -2.06
C ASP A 134 17.98 5.54 -1.53
N THR A 135 19.13 5.73 -2.19
CA THR A 135 20.42 5.23 -1.76
C THR A 135 21.27 6.34 -1.13
N THR A 136 21.49 7.45 -1.85
CA THR A 136 22.21 8.63 -1.35
C THR A 136 21.32 9.87 -1.23
N LEU A 137 20.31 10.00 -2.09
CA LEU A 137 19.28 11.04 -2.09
C LEU A 137 17.91 10.42 -1.79
N TRP A 138 17.25 10.86 -0.73
CA TRP A 138 16.02 10.25 -0.25
C TRP A 138 14.78 10.86 -0.92
N THR A 139 14.02 10.03 -1.63
CA THR A 139 12.94 10.45 -2.53
C THR A 139 11.54 10.34 -1.94
N TYR A 140 11.40 9.78 -0.73
CA TYR A 140 10.09 9.52 -0.10
C TYR A 140 9.10 10.70 -0.15
N ASP A 141 9.55 11.91 0.19
CA ASP A 141 8.66 13.09 0.19
C ASP A 141 8.14 13.40 -1.23
N MET A 142 8.93 13.15 -2.28
CA MET A 142 8.48 13.28 -3.67
C MET A 142 7.50 12.15 -4.01
N GLU A 143 7.88 10.91 -3.75
CA GLU A 143 7.08 9.71 -4.05
C GLU A 143 5.71 9.76 -3.40
N VAL A 144 5.62 10.20 -2.13
CA VAL A 144 4.39 10.13 -1.34
C VAL A 144 3.68 11.48 -1.23
N ALA A 145 4.37 12.59 -0.96
CA ALA A 145 3.69 13.89 -0.83
C ALA A 145 3.26 14.46 -2.17
N ASP A 146 4.13 14.41 -3.18
CA ASP A 146 3.91 15.09 -4.47
C ASP A 146 3.30 14.16 -5.53
N MET A 147 3.85 12.95 -5.68
CA MET A 147 3.43 12.00 -6.70
C MET A 147 2.36 11.01 -6.22
N LYS A 148 2.17 10.84 -4.91
CA LYS A 148 1.14 9.95 -4.33
C LYS A 148 1.28 8.48 -4.80
N PHE A 149 2.51 7.99 -4.89
CA PHE A 149 2.87 6.70 -5.50
C PHE A 149 2.55 6.59 -6.99
N VAL A 150 2.27 7.69 -7.70
CA VAL A 150 1.97 7.68 -9.13
C VAL A 150 3.09 8.41 -9.84
N PHE A 151 4.00 7.65 -10.44
CA PHE A 151 5.18 8.22 -11.12
C PHE A 151 4.77 9.27 -12.15
N ASP A 152 5.30 10.48 -11.98
CA ASP A 152 5.13 11.61 -12.88
C ASP A 152 6.53 12.12 -13.26
N PRO A 153 6.98 11.90 -14.51
CA PRO A 153 8.32 12.29 -14.93
C PRO A 153 8.56 13.80 -14.92
N VAL A 154 7.50 14.62 -15.03
CA VAL A 154 7.62 16.09 -14.97
C VAL A 154 7.87 16.53 -13.53
N ARG A 155 7.16 15.94 -12.57
CA ARG A 155 7.41 16.19 -11.14
C ARG A 155 8.77 15.68 -10.71
N GLN A 156 9.14 14.47 -11.13
CA GLN A 156 10.45 13.91 -10.81
C GLN A 156 11.57 14.83 -11.33
N ASP A 157 11.48 15.27 -12.59
CA ASP A 157 12.48 16.19 -13.15
C ASP A 157 12.50 17.52 -12.40
N TYR A 158 11.34 18.06 -12.01
CA TYR A 158 11.28 19.26 -11.17
C TYR A 158 12.07 19.10 -9.86
N TRP A 159 11.88 18.01 -9.13
CA TRP A 159 12.62 17.75 -7.88
C TRP A 159 14.12 17.60 -8.09
N VAL A 160 14.52 16.91 -9.16
CA VAL A 160 15.93 16.72 -9.51
C VAL A 160 16.59 18.05 -9.86
N GLN A 161 16.01 18.80 -10.79
CA GLN A 161 16.61 20.04 -11.29
C GLN A 161 16.67 21.13 -10.21
N HIS A 162 15.73 21.12 -9.26
CA HIS A 162 15.71 22.05 -8.13
C HIS A 162 16.43 21.52 -6.89
N GLN A 163 17.08 20.35 -6.97
CA GLN A 163 17.93 19.80 -5.90
C GLN A 163 17.20 19.65 -4.57
N LEU A 164 15.95 19.16 -4.62
CA LEU A 164 15.03 19.17 -3.48
C LEU A 164 15.18 17.95 -2.56
N PHE A 165 16.02 16.97 -2.93
CA PHE A 165 16.14 15.74 -2.17
C PHE A 165 17.03 15.91 -0.94
N PRO A 166 16.59 15.53 0.26
CA PRO A 166 17.50 15.38 1.40
C PRO A 166 18.44 14.20 1.21
N ALA A 167 19.53 14.16 1.98
CA ALA A 167 20.36 12.96 2.05
C ALA A 167 19.58 11.77 2.63
N THR A 168 19.86 10.58 2.10
CA THR A 168 19.46 9.32 2.73
C THR A 168 20.04 9.24 4.15
N PRO A 169 19.21 8.94 5.16
CA PRO A 169 19.64 8.90 6.56
C PRO A 169 20.89 8.04 6.75
N THR A 170 21.86 8.55 7.51
CA THR A 170 23.15 7.90 7.86
C THR A 170 24.14 7.68 6.71
N MET A 171 23.75 7.93 5.46
CA MET A 171 24.58 7.62 4.29
C MET A 171 25.74 8.61 4.07
N VAL A 172 25.55 9.89 4.43
CA VAL A 172 26.61 10.93 4.33
C VAL A 172 27.86 10.52 5.11
N ASP A 173 27.69 10.04 6.34
CA ASP A 173 28.81 9.60 7.18
C ASP A 173 29.53 8.40 6.56
N LEU A 174 28.79 7.40 6.06
CA LEU A 174 29.37 6.22 5.42
C LEU A 174 30.21 6.60 4.19
N VAL A 175 29.67 7.44 3.30
CA VAL A 175 30.35 7.86 2.06
C VAL A 175 31.59 8.69 2.38
N ASN A 176 31.46 9.71 3.24
CA ASN A 176 32.56 10.59 3.57
C ASN A 176 33.67 9.88 4.37
N GLU A 177 33.34 8.90 5.22
CA GLU A 177 34.34 8.07 5.91
C GLU A 177 35.08 7.15 4.95
N ALA A 178 34.39 6.56 3.97
CA ALA A 178 35.03 5.74 2.94
C ALA A 178 35.98 6.59 2.06
N ASP A 179 35.51 7.76 1.61
CA ASP A 179 36.34 8.71 0.84
C ASP A 179 37.58 9.14 1.63
N ALA A 180 37.41 9.54 2.90
CA ALA A 180 38.51 9.94 3.77
C ALA A 180 39.52 8.80 4.04
N MET A 181 39.10 7.54 3.92
CA MET A 181 39.97 6.37 4.04
C MET A 181 40.75 6.09 2.75
N GLY A 182 40.32 6.65 1.61
CA GLY A 182 40.97 6.50 0.32
C GLY A 182 40.26 5.54 -0.64
N PHE A 183 39.03 5.12 -0.35
CA PHE A 183 38.20 4.42 -1.35
C PHE A 183 37.85 5.39 -2.49
N THR A 184 37.87 4.91 -3.73
CA THR A 184 37.32 5.70 -4.83
C THR A 184 35.80 5.56 -4.86
N ILE A 185 35.09 6.68 -4.77
CA ILE A 185 33.63 6.69 -4.73
C ILE A 185 33.07 6.92 -6.13
N PHE A 186 32.18 6.03 -6.56
CA PHE A 186 31.43 6.14 -7.80
C PHE A 186 29.95 6.32 -7.54
N GLY A 187 29.31 7.24 -8.27
CA GLY A 187 27.85 7.29 -8.40
C GLY A 187 27.41 6.58 -9.67
N LEU A 188 26.34 5.79 -9.60
CA LEU A 188 25.77 5.06 -10.74
C LEU A 188 24.24 5.06 -10.69
N THR A 189 23.61 5.95 -11.44
CA THR A 189 22.15 6.19 -11.36
C THR A 189 21.43 5.95 -12.69
N GLY A 190 20.17 5.51 -12.60
CA GLY A 190 19.26 5.42 -13.74
C GLY A 190 18.80 6.78 -14.31
N ARG A 191 19.07 7.90 -13.63
CA ARG A 191 18.77 9.26 -14.09
C ARG A 191 19.43 9.56 -15.45
N GLY A 192 18.81 10.45 -16.22
CA GLY A 192 19.31 10.84 -17.55
C GLY A 192 20.47 11.84 -17.50
N ALA A 193 21.22 11.96 -18.60
CA ALA A 193 22.36 12.88 -18.68
C ALA A 193 22.02 14.35 -18.34
N ALA A 194 20.81 14.80 -18.70
CA ALA A 194 20.34 16.15 -18.39
C ALA A 194 20.13 16.42 -16.88
N GLN A 195 20.11 15.37 -16.07
CA GLN A 195 19.94 15.43 -14.61
C GLN A 195 21.27 15.33 -13.85
N LYS A 196 22.39 15.08 -14.54
CA LYS A 196 23.69 14.79 -13.90
C LYS A 196 24.16 15.94 -13.01
N ASP A 197 24.25 17.14 -13.55
CA ASP A 197 24.80 18.29 -12.83
C ASP A 197 23.95 18.67 -11.62
N ALA A 198 22.62 18.65 -11.77
CA ALA A 198 21.71 18.91 -10.66
C ALA A 198 21.79 17.82 -9.58
N THR A 199 21.95 16.55 -9.97
CA THR A 199 22.12 15.45 -9.01
C THR A 199 23.40 15.60 -8.19
N ILE A 200 24.53 15.89 -8.84
CA ILE A 200 25.82 16.13 -8.16
C ILE A 200 25.73 17.38 -7.28
N GLY A 201 25.08 18.45 -7.76
CA GLY A 201 24.80 19.65 -6.97
C GLY A 201 24.02 19.33 -5.70
N ASN A 202 22.94 18.56 -5.83
CA ASN A 202 22.11 18.17 -4.69
C ASN A 202 22.92 17.35 -3.67
N LEU A 203 23.71 16.37 -4.14
CA LEU A 203 24.57 15.56 -3.28
C LEU A 203 25.55 16.42 -2.48
N LYS A 204 26.18 17.39 -3.14
CA LYS A 204 27.07 18.36 -2.48
C LYS A 204 26.32 19.18 -1.44
N ASP A 205 25.14 19.69 -1.78
CA ASP A 205 24.33 20.55 -0.89
C ASP A 205 23.88 19.81 0.38
N VAL A 206 23.71 18.49 0.30
CA VAL A 206 23.34 17.65 1.46
C VAL A 206 24.56 17.00 2.16
N GLY A 207 25.77 17.37 1.77
CA GLY A 207 27.00 17.07 2.52
C GLY A 207 27.90 15.96 1.98
N TYR A 208 27.64 15.44 0.77
CA TYR A 208 28.56 14.49 0.12
C TYR A 208 29.68 15.21 -0.62
N ASN A 209 30.94 14.92 -0.27
CA ASN A 209 32.10 15.59 -0.90
C ASN A 209 32.76 14.75 -2.01
N ALA A 210 32.50 13.45 -2.04
CA ALA A 210 33.25 12.48 -2.85
C ALA A 210 32.78 12.37 -4.31
N PHE A 211 31.56 12.81 -4.63
CA PHE A 211 30.98 12.65 -5.97
C PHE A 211 31.45 13.74 -6.93
N THR A 212 32.31 13.36 -7.88
CA THR A 212 32.80 14.24 -8.95
C THR A 212 32.18 13.88 -10.29
N PRO A 213 32.12 14.81 -11.27
CA PRO A 213 31.58 14.51 -12.59
C PRO A 213 32.25 13.31 -13.31
N ASP A 214 33.54 13.09 -13.07
CA ASP A 214 34.30 12.01 -13.72
C ASP A 214 33.99 10.62 -13.12
N HIS A 215 33.54 10.57 -11.86
CA HIS A 215 33.17 9.34 -11.17
C HIS A 215 31.65 9.19 -10.98
N TYR A 216 30.85 9.96 -11.70
CA TYR A 216 29.39 9.91 -11.61
C TYR A 216 28.75 9.54 -12.94
N PHE A 217 28.18 8.35 -13.01
CA PHE A 217 27.57 7.79 -14.22
C PHE A 217 26.05 7.95 -14.19
N THR A 218 25.51 8.52 -15.27
CA THR A 218 24.08 8.61 -15.59
C THR A 218 23.81 7.87 -16.89
N LYS A 219 22.54 7.59 -17.21
CA LYS A 219 22.17 7.19 -18.58
C LYS A 219 22.58 8.30 -19.56
N TRP A 220 23.05 7.91 -20.73
CA TRP A 220 23.57 8.81 -21.75
C TRP A 220 22.45 9.63 -22.42
N ALA A 221 22.84 10.71 -23.09
CA ALA A 221 21.93 11.48 -23.93
C ALA A 221 21.70 10.79 -25.29
N GLY A 222 20.48 10.87 -25.81
CA GLY A 222 20.13 10.28 -27.11
C GLY A 222 19.98 8.75 -27.09
N SER A 223 20.09 8.11 -28.25
CA SER A 223 19.82 6.68 -28.41
C SER A 223 21.08 5.79 -28.41
N THR A 224 22.27 6.37 -28.52
CA THR A 224 23.51 5.61 -28.72
C THR A 224 24.24 5.40 -27.40
N PRO A 225 24.37 4.15 -26.90
CA PRO A 225 25.09 3.86 -25.68
C PRO A 225 26.59 4.21 -25.78
N PRO A 226 27.27 4.45 -24.64
CA PRO A 226 28.72 4.54 -24.59
C PRO A 226 29.39 3.29 -25.14
N ALA A 227 30.60 3.44 -25.69
CA ALA A 227 31.33 2.35 -26.36
C ALA A 227 31.63 1.13 -25.47
N TYR A 228 31.70 1.32 -24.14
CA TYR A 228 31.92 0.25 -23.18
C TYR A 228 30.66 -0.60 -22.91
N LEU A 229 29.49 -0.18 -23.42
CA LEU A 229 28.21 -0.78 -23.12
C LEU A 229 27.61 -1.49 -24.34
N THR A 230 27.29 -2.77 -24.16
CA THR A 230 26.59 -3.59 -25.17
C THR A 230 25.21 -3.99 -24.63
N CYS A 231 24.16 -3.57 -25.31
CA CYS A 231 22.78 -3.94 -24.99
C CYS A 231 22.34 -5.16 -25.82
N ALA A 232 21.50 -6.04 -25.27
CA ALA A 232 20.93 -7.17 -25.99
C ALA A 232 19.92 -6.73 -27.08
N THR A 233 19.32 -5.55 -26.91
CA THR A 233 18.42 -4.93 -27.89
C THR A 233 18.87 -3.50 -28.21
N ALA A 234 18.12 -2.78 -29.05
CA ALA A 234 18.40 -1.37 -29.34
C ALA A 234 18.35 -0.44 -28.11
N LYS A 235 17.74 -0.87 -27.00
CA LYS A 235 17.71 -0.15 -25.72
C LYS A 235 18.23 -1.06 -24.61
N CYS A 236 19.17 -0.58 -23.81
CA CYS A 236 19.55 -1.26 -22.59
C CYS A 236 18.44 -1.16 -21.55
N THR A 237 18.18 -2.27 -20.87
CA THR A 237 17.53 -2.31 -19.57
C THR A 237 18.38 -1.56 -18.54
N THR A 238 17.77 -1.21 -17.40
CA THR A 238 18.53 -0.59 -16.29
C THR A 238 19.61 -1.54 -15.76
N VAL A 239 19.33 -2.85 -15.71
CA VAL A 239 20.30 -3.87 -15.29
C VAL A 239 21.50 -3.91 -16.25
N GLU A 240 21.27 -4.00 -17.56
CA GLU A 240 22.36 -3.99 -18.56
C GLU A 240 23.24 -2.75 -18.44
N TYR A 241 22.61 -1.58 -18.31
CA TYR A 241 23.34 -0.32 -18.14
C TYR A 241 24.19 -0.32 -16.87
N LYS A 242 23.63 -0.67 -15.71
CA LYS A 242 24.34 -0.60 -14.44
C LYS A 242 25.44 -1.68 -14.36
N ALA A 243 25.13 -2.91 -14.72
CA ALA A 243 26.12 -4.00 -14.74
C ALA A 243 27.27 -3.72 -15.72
N GLY A 244 26.97 -3.26 -16.94
CA GLY A 244 28.00 -2.92 -17.92
C GLY A 244 28.85 -1.72 -17.51
N THR A 245 28.29 -0.77 -16.75
CA THR A 245 29.07 0.36 -16.20
C THR A 245 29.97 -0.10 -15.04
N ARG A 246 29.52 -1.00 -14.16
CA ARG A 246 30.40 -1.60 -13.15
C ARG A 246 31.52 -2.41 -13.78
N LYS A 247 31.22 -3.17 -14.84
CA LYS A 247 32.24 -3.86 -15.65
C LYS A 247 33.28 -2.89 -16.22
N HIS A 248 32.85 -1.75 -16.75
CA HIS A 248 33.75 -0.71 -17.24
C HIS A 248 34.67 -0.17 -16.12
N ILE A 249 34.11 0.09 -14.93
CA ILE A 249 34.88 0.54 -13.77
C ILE A 249 35.95 -0.49 -13.38
N GLU A 250 35.62 -1.79 -13.36
CA GLU A 250 36.59 -2.84 -13.04
C GLU A 250 37.64 -3.05 -14.14
N GLN A 251 37.18 -3.22 -15.39
CA GLN A 251 38.02 -3.75 -16.46
C GLN A 251 38.79 -2.67 -17.22
N ASP A 252 38.15 -1.53 -17.47
CA ASP A 252 38.72 -0.47 -18.30
C ASP A 252 39.39 0.61 -17.44
N LEU A 253 38.82 0.93 -16.27
CA LEU A 253 39.37 1.92 -15.33
C LEU A 253 40.30 1.29 -14.28
N GLY A 254 40.23 -0.03 -14.08
CA GLY A 254 41.14 -0.80 -13.23
C GLY A 254 40.88 -0.66 -11.73
N TYR A 255 39.63 -0.41 -11.33
CA TYR A 255 39.21 -0.40 -9.93
C TYR A 255 38.74 -1.77 -9.46
N ASP A 256 38.75 -1.96 -8.15
CA ASP A 256 38.24 -3.14 -7.47
C ASP A 256 36.99 -2.75 -6.68
N ILE A 257 35.80 -3.10 -7.16
CA ILE A 257 34.54 -2.66 -6.54
C ILE A 257 34.27 -3.55 -5.33
N VAL A 258 34.71 -3.09 -4.15
CA VAL A 258 34.58 -3.87 -2.91
C VAL A 258 33.15 -3.86 -2.35
N LEU A 259 32.37 -2.84 -2.69
CA LEU A 259 31.00 -2.65 -2.25
C LEU A 259 30.17 -2.00 -3.36
N ASN A 260 28.97 -2.53 -3.60
CA ASN A 260 27.96 -1.97 -4.48
C ASN A 260 26.65 -1.85 -3.71
N ILE A 261 26.11 -0.64 -3.60
CA ILE A 261 25.03 -0.29 -2.68
C ILE A 261 23.90 0.36 -3.47
N GLY A 262 22.68 -0.16 -3.33
CA GLY A 262 21.50 0.32 -4.03
C GLY A 262 20.20 -0.14 -3.39
N ASP A 263 19.12 0.59 -3.65
CA ASP A 263 17.78 0.31 -3.15
C ASP A 263 16.96 -0.58 -4.10
N GLN A 264 17.43 -0.81 -5.32
CA GLN A 264 16.78 -1.69 -6.30
C GLN A 264 17.65 -2.90 -6.63
N TRP A 265 17.01 -4.02 -7.00
CA TRP A 265 17.74 -5.20 -7.47
C TRP A 265 18.51 -4.91 -8.76
N SER A 266 18.02 -3.99 -9.60
CA SER A 266 18.72 -3.54 -10.80
C SER A 266 20.06 -2.87 -10.54
N ASP A 267 20.31 -2.43 -9.31
CA ASP A 267 21.57 -1.81 -8.92
C ASP A 267 22.63 -2.86 -8.62
N LEU A 268 22.18 -4.07 -8.26
CA LEU A 268 23.00 -5.12 -7.67
C LEU A 268 23.24 -6.30 -8.64
N GLN A 269 22.27 -6.56 -9.52
CA GLN A 269 22.31 -7.64 -10.51
C GLN A 269 23.39 -7.44 -11.57
N GLY A 270 23.95 -8.54 -12.07
CA GLY A 270 24.92 -8.57 -13.16
C GLY A 270 26.39 -8.54 -12.71
N GLY A 271 26.67 -8.79 -11.42
CA GLY A 271 28.03 -8.92 -10.89
C GLY A 271 28.85 -7.63 -10.84
N HIS A 272 30.17 -7.77 -10.93
CA HIS A 272 31.16 -6.68 -10.91
C HIS A 272 31.23 -5.91 -9.59
N ALA A 273 31.15 -6.64 -8.48
CA ALA A 273 31.44 -6.17 -7.13
C ALA A 273 31.68 -7.37 -6.21
N ASP A 274 32.55 -7.21 -5.22
CA ASP A 274 32.81 -8.25 -4.20
C ASP A 274 31.59 -8.50 -3.32
N ARG A 275 30.85 -7.43 -3.01
CA ARG A 275 29.68 -7.48 -2.14
C ARG A 275 28.62 -6.47 -2.54
N ASN A 276 27.41 -6.98 -2.72
CA ASN A 276 26.19 -6.18 -2.90
C ASN A 276 25.50 -5.90 -1.57
N VAL A 277 24.93 -4.70 -1.43
CA VAL A 277 24.11 -4.29 -0.29
C VAL A 277 22.80 -3.72 -0.79
N LYS A 278 21.70 -4.41 -0.48
CA LYS A 278 20.34 -3.97 -0.76
C LYS A 278 19.84 -3.07 0.36
N LEU A 279 19.43 -1.85 0.01
CA LEU A 279 18.72 -0.94 0.91
C LEU A 279 17.20 -1.15 0.77
N PRO A 280 16.42 -0.93 1.83
CA PRO A 280 14.97 -1.11 1.80
C PRO A 280 14.28 -0.03 0.95
N ASN A 281 13.40 -0.46 0.03
CA ASN A 281 12.51 0.45 -0.70
C ASN A 281 11.19 -0.24 -1.10
N PRO A 282 10.10 -0.03 -0.35
CA PRO A 282 8.76 -0.49 -0.72
C PRO A 282 7.94 0.52 -1.55
N THR A 283 8.46 1.73 -1.81
CA THR A 283 7.68 2.85 -2.40
C THR A 283 7.63 2.86 -3.93
N TYR A 284 8.59 2.23 -4.61
CA TYR A 284 8.54 1.98 -6.06
C TYR A 284 9.38 0.77 -6.45
N TYR A 285 9.14 0.21 -7.64
CA TYR A 285 9.95 -0.88 -8.18
C TYR A 285 10.41 -0.63 -9.62
N LEU A 286 11.71 -0.81 -9.85
CA LEU A 286 12.29 -0.84 -11.19
C LEU A 286 12.39 -2.28 -11.69
N PRO A 287 11.87 -2.60 -12.90
CA PRO A 287 12.05 -3.91 -13.50
C PRO A 287 13.52 -4.33 -13.52
N SER A 288 13.79 -5.45 -12.86
CA SER A 288 15.14 -5.99 -12.66
C SER A 288 15.26 -7.38 -13.32
N PRO A 289 15.11 -7.48 -14.66
CA PRO A 289 15.24 -8.76 -15.34
C PRO A 289 16.70 -9.22 -15.31
N ASN A 290 16.90 -10.54 -15.16
CA ASN A 290 18.24 -11.11 -15.29
C ASN A 290 18.85 -10.78 -16.66
N LEU A 291 20.18 -10.61 -16.68
CA LEU A 291 20.92 -10.48 -17.93
C LEU A 291 20.76 -11.76 -18.79
N PRO A 292 20.83 -11.67 -20.13
CA PRO A 292 20.73 -12.85 -20.99
C PRO A 292 21.72 -13.95 -20.60
N GLY A 293 21.19 -15.14 -20.30
CA GLY A 293 22.00 -16.32 -19.92
C GLY A 293 22.56 -16.29 -18.50
N VAL A 294 22.16 -15.34 -17.66
CA VAL A 294 22.55 -15.24 -16.25
C VAL A 294 21.34 -15.54 -15.36
N GLU A 295 21.54 -16.30 -14.29
CA GLU A 295 20.52 -16.51 -13.26
C GLU A 295 21.05 -16.06 -11.90
N GLU A 296 20.34 -15.14 -11.23
CA GLU A 296 20.72 -14.58 -9.94
C GLU A 296 19.59 -14.76 -8.90
N PRO A 297 19.25 -16.00 -8.51
CA PRO A 297 18.09 -16.28 -7.67
C PRO A 297 18.17 -15.67 -6.26
N SER A 298 19.35 -15.22 -5.83
CA SER A 298 19.56 -14.50 -4.57
C SER A 298 19.40 -12.98 -4.67
N LEU A 299 19.34 -12.41 -5.88
CA LEU A 299 19.18 -10.97 -6.13
C LEU A 299 17.80 -10.70 -6.74
N THR A 300 16.77 -11.05 -5.98
CA THR A 300 15.37 -10.93 -6.38
C THR A 300 14.52 -10.45 -5.21
N GLN A 301 13.38 -9.83 -5.50
CA GLN A 301 12.44 -9.40 -4.48
C GLN A 301 11.93 -10.59 -3.65
N ARG A 302 11.71 -10.34 -2.36
CA ARG A 302 10.95 -11.24 -1.50
C ARG A 302 9.56 -11.47 -2.12
N THR A 303 9.06 -12.69 -2.00
CA THR A 303 7.77 -13.09 -2.57
C THR A 303 6.74 -13.52 -1.52
N HIS A 304 7.14 -13.63 -0.26
CA HIS A 304 6.28 -14.05 0.85
C HIS A 304 6.17 -12.92 1.87
N PHE A 305 4.96 -12.49 2.18
CA PHE A 305 4.71 -11.34 3.04
C PHE A 305 3.71 -11.67 4.14
N THR A 306 3.94 -11.11 5.33
CA THR A 306 2.95 -11.06 6.40
C THR A 306 2.61 -9.59 6.64
N MET A 307 1.35 -9.21 6.41
CA MET A 307 0.91 -7.83 6.45
C MET A 307 -0.51 -7.73 7.02
N GLU A 308 -0.63 -6.99 8.12
CA GLU A 308 -1.91 -6.67 8.73
C GLU A 308 -2.64 -5.59 7.92
N PRO A 309 -3.98 -5.68 7.80
CA PRO A 309 -4.77 -4.76 7.00
C PRO A 309 -4.72 -3.31 7.52
N ASP A 310 -4.41 -3.11 8.80
CA ASP A 310 -4.35 -1.81 9.45
C ASP A 310 -3.00 -1.10 9.32
N GLY A 311 -2.03 -1.69 8.62
CA GLY A 311 -0.70 -1.15 8.40
C GLY A 311 0.26 -1.24 9.58
N SER A 312 -0.13 -1.89 10.68
CA SER A 312 0.72 -2.05 11.86
C SER A 312 1.98 -2.87 11.61
N SER A 313 1.99 -3.74 10.60
CA SER A 313 3.18 -4.53 10.20
C SER A 313 4.39 -3.66 9.86
N GLY A 314 4.20 -2.42 9.40
CA GLY A 314 5.30 -1.51 9.10
C GLY A 314 6.12 -1.10 10.33
N LEU A 315 5.57 -1.29 11.54
CA LEU A 315 6.28 -1.02 12.79
C LEU A 315 7.29 -2.12 13.16
N THR A 316 7.17 -3.32 12.56
CA THR A 316 7.94 -4.51 12.96
C THR A 316 8.66 -5.21 11.81
N GLU A 317 8.10 -5.17 10.59
CA GLU A 317 8.73 -5.74 9.41
C GLU A 317 9.85 -4.83 8.89
N SER A 318 10.86 -5.44 8.26
CA SER A 318 11.85 -4.70 7.49
C SER A 318 11.23 -4.15 6.20
N GLY A 319 11.91 -3.20 5.54
CA GLY A 319 11.39 -2.65 4.28
C GLY A 319 11.20 -3.70 3.19
N GLU A 320 12.08 -4.71 3.11
CA GLU A 320 11.90 -5.86 2.20
C GLU A 320 10.77 -6.82 2.62
N GLY A 321 10.30 -6.72 3.87
CA GLY A 321 9.14 -7.45 4.38
C GLY A 321 7.80 -6.82 4.01
N ILE A 322 7.80 -5.65 3.36
CA ILE A 322 6.61 -4.95 2.90
C ILE A 322 6.43 -5.20 1.40
N PRO A 323 5.23 -5.61 0.93
CA PRO A 323 4.96 -5.71 -0.50
C PRO A 323 5.27 -4.39 -1.21
N ASN A 324 6.06 -4.44 -2.29
CA ASN A 324 6.35 -3.25 -3.06
C ASN A 324 5.08 -2.76 -3.80
N ILE A 325 4.78 -1.47 -3.69
CA ILE A 325 3.51 -0.89 -4.17
C ILE A 325 3.31 -1.08 -5.69
N ASP A 326 4.37 -1.03 -6.49
CA ASP A 326 4.25 -1.16 -7.95
C ASP A 326 4.01 -2.61 -8.38
N SER A 327 4.62 -3.57 -7.69
CA SER A 327 4.34 -4.99 -7.87
C SER A 327 2.90 -5.34 -7.49
N VAL A 328 2.36 -4.70 -6.44
CA VAL A 328 0.94 -4.82 -6.05
C VAL A 328 0.04 -4.26 -7.15
N LYS A 329 0.28 -3.03 -7.63
CA LYS A 329 -0.49 -2.43 -8.75
C LYS A 329 -0.47 -3.33 -9.99
N LYS A 330 0.68 -3.90 -10.33
CA LYS A 330 0.81 -4.79 -11.49
C LYS A 330 0.06 -6.10 -11.29
N THR A 331 0.06 -6.65 -10.07
CA THR A 331 -0.72 -7.85 -9.71
C THR A 331 -2.22 -7.58 -9.82
N ILE A 332 -2.68 -6.43 -9.32
CA ILE A 332 -4.07 -5.97 -9.46
C ILE A 332 -4.45 -5.85 -10.94
N ALA A 333 -3.63 -5.18 -11.75
CA ALA A 333 -3.90 -5.02 -13.18
C ALA A 333 -4.05 -6.38 -13.89
N THR A 334 -3.14 -7.33 -13.64
CA THR A 334 -3.24 -8.70 -14.19
C THR A 334 -4.53 -9.40 -13.75
N TYR A 335 -4.93 -9.25 -12.49
CA TYR A 335 -6.14 -9.87 -11.94
C TYR A 335 -7.44 -9.36 -12.61
N TYR A 336 -7.47 -8.07 -12.95
CA TYR A 336 -8.59 -7.47 -13.67
C TYR A 336 -8.46 -7.55 -15.20
N GLY A 337 -7.37 -8.15 -15.73
CA GLY A 337 -7.11 -8.21 -17.17
C GLY A 337 -6.77 -6.87 -17.81
N ASP A 338 -6.33 -5.90 -17.01
CA ASP A 338 -5.94 -4.56 -17.45
C ASP A 338 -4.51 -4.59 -18.05
N PRO A 339 -4.33 -4.25 -19.34
CA PRO A 339 -3.02 -4.23 -19.98
C PRO A 339 -2.13 -3.05 -19.54
N GLY A 340 -2.58 -2.22 -18.61
CA GLY A 340 -1.92 -1.01 -18.12
C GLY A 340 -2.59 0.29 -18.59
N THR A 341 -3.82 0.22 -19.10
CA THR A 341 -4.62 1.40 -19.49
C THR A 341 -5.44 1.95 -18.33
N GLY A 342 -5.61 1.18 -17.26
CA GLY A 342 -6.52 1.49 -16.16
C GLY A 342 -7.94 1.00 -16.41
N ILE A 343 -8.17 0.20 -17.46
CA ILE A 343 -9.48 -0.31 -17.85
C ILE A 343 -9.49 -1.82 -17.75
N ALA A 344 -10.43 -2.39 -17.00
CA ALA A 344 -10.53 -3.83 -16.80
C ALA A 344 -11.08 -4.59 -18.02
N ASP A 345 -10.64 -5.84 -18.20
CA ASP A 345 -11.32 -6.78 -19.09
C ASP A 345 -12.64 -7.22 -18.44
N ARG A 346 -13.75 -6.83 -19.06
CA ARG A 346 -15.11 -7.07 -18.56
C ARG A 346 -15.66 -8.46 -18.92
N THR A 347 -14.90 -9.26 -19.66
CA THR A 347 -15.36 -10.53 -20.24
C THR A 347 -14.48 -11.72 -19.86
N SER A 348 -13.16 -11.53 -19.78
CA SER A 348 -12.21 -12.63 -19.63
C SER A 348 -11.01 -12.24 -18.77
N SER A 349 -11.20 -12.16 -17.45
CA SER A 349 -10.11 -11.98 -16.49
C SER A 349 -10.20 -12.96 -15.31
N PRO A 350 -9.14 -13.12 -14.52
CA PRO A 350 -9.18 -13.83 -13.25
C PRO A 350 -10.29 -13.31 -12.31
N TYR A 351 -10.51 -11.99 -12.25
CA TYR A 351 -11.63 -11.39 -11.52
C TYR A 351 -12.99 -11.88 -12.01
N ILE A 352 -13.23 -11.86 -13.34
CA ILE A 352 -14.48 -12.38 -13.93
C ILE A 352 -14.67 -13.86 -13.59
N THR A 353 -13.60 -14.65 -13.66
CA THR A 353 -13.62 -16.08 -13.32
C THR A 353 -14.00 -16.31 -11.86
N GLU A 354 -13.42 -15.53 -10.94
CA GLU A 354 -13.71 -15.62 -9.51
C GLU A 354 -15.15 -15.19 -9.19
N LEU A 355 -15.60 -14.06 -9.75
CA LEU A 355 -16.98 -13.59 -9.58
C LEU A 355 -18.01 -14.57 -10.12
N ALA A 356 -17.79 -15.14 -11.31
CA ALA A 356 -18.70 -16.13 -11.87
C ALA A 356 -18.81 -17.38 -10.97
N ALA A 357 -17.69 -17.80 -10.37
CA ALA A 357 -17.68 -18.92 -9.43
C ALA A 357 -18.40 -18.56 -8.11
N LEU A 358 -18.25 -17.33 -7.61
CA LEU A 358 -18.99 -16.82 -6.44
C LEU A 358 -20.49 -16.74 -6.70
N GLU A 359 -20.90 -16.21 -7.86
CA GLU A 359 -22.29 -16.14 -8.29
C GLU A 359 -22.89 -17.56 -8.35
N ALA A 360 -22.25 -18.47 -9.06
CA ALA A 360 -22.72 -19.86 -9.21
C ALA A 360 -22.90 -20.56 -7.85
N ARG A 361 -21.96 -20.35 -6.91
CA ARG A 361 -22.04 -20.92 -5.56
C ARG A 361 -23.16 -20.33 -4.71
N ASN A 362 -23.42 -19.03 -4.82
CA ASN A 362 -24.33 -18.33 -3.91
C ASN A 362 -25.77 -18.25 -4.43
N THR A 363 -25.98 -18.06 -5.73
CA THR A 363 -27.32 -17.78 -6.29
C THR A 363 -28.35 -18.85 -5.94
N GLN A 364 -28.05 -20.13 -6.17
CA GLN A 364 -29.02 -21.21 -5.88
C GLN A 364 -29.39 -21.30 -4.41
N ARG A 365 -28.41 -21.04 -3.53
CA ARG A 365 -28.60 -21.10 -2.09
C ARG A 365 -29.47 -19.94 -1.62
N LEU A 366 -29.17 -18.71 -2.04
CA LEU A 366 -29.96 -17.53 -1.71
C LEU A 366 -31.40 -17.67 -2.23
N VAL A 367 -31.59 -18.13 -3.47
CA VAL A 367 -32.92 -18.42 -4.03
C VAL A 367 -33.71 -19.42 -3.18
N SER A 368 -33.04 -20.45 -2.67
CA SER A 368 -33.67 -21.44 -1.78
C SER A 368 -34.09 -20.82 -0.45
N GLU A 369 -33.22 -20.00 0.15
CA GLU A 369 -33.45 -19.32 1.43
C GLU A 369 -34.58 -18.30 1.33
N CYS A 370 -34.60 -17.49 0.28
CA CYS A 370 -35.71 -16.58 -0.03
C CYS A 370 -37.05 -17.32 -0.14
N ARG A 371 -37.11 -18.42 -0.91
CA ARG A 371 -38.34 -19.22 -1.04
C ARG A 371 -38.78 -19.84 0.27
N GLN A 372 -37.84 -20.25 1.11
CA GLN A 372 -38.13 -20.81 2.43
C GLN A 372 -38.68 -19.74 3.37
N GLY A 373 -38.07 -18.55 3.44
CA GLY A 373 -38.56 -17.43 4.23
C GLY A 373 -39.99 -17.04 3.85
N VAL A 374 -40.27 -16.92 2.55
CA VAL A 374 -41.64 -16.68 2.05
C VAL A 374 -42.61 -17.77 2.50
N ARG A 375 -42.24 -19.06 2.40
CA ARG A 375 -43.11 -20.17 2.85
C ARG A 375 -43.33 -20.19 4.36
N ALA A 376 -42.34 -19.75 5.13
CA ALA A 376 -42.42 -19.61 6.58
C ALA A 376 -43.18 -18.36 7.03
N GLY A 377 -43.54 -17.48 6.09
CA GLY A 377 -44.22 -16.21 6.38
C GLY A 377 -43.29 -15.14 6.94
N THR A 378 -41.97 -15.29 6.79
CA THR A 378 -41.01 -14.21 7.09
C THR A 378 -40.99 -13.19 5.95
N LYS A 379 -40.28 -12.07 6.15
CA LYS A 379 -40.01 -11.07 5.12
C LYS A 379 -38.54 -11.20 4.68
N PRO A 380 -38.16 -12.23 3.90
CA PRO A 380 -36.76 -12.45 3.59
C PRO A 380 -36.20 -11.29 2.75
N ALA A 381 -34.97 -10.88 3.03
CA ALA A 381 -34.30 -9.78 2.35
C ALA A 381 -32.81 -10.08 2.11
N VAL A 382 -32.28 -9.52 1.02
CA VAL A 382 -30.85 -9.50 0.73
C VAL A 382 -30.38 -8.06 0.75
N VAL A 383 -29.34 -7.77 1.55
CA VAL A 383 -28.68 -6.46 1.62
C VAL A 383 -27.46 -6.46 0.71
N LEU A 384 -27.34 -5.46 -0.15
CA LEU A 384 -26.20 -5.31 -1.06
C LEU A 384 -25.54 -3.94 -0.91
N ASP A 385 -24.21 -3.93 -0.88
CA ASP A 385 -23.44 -2.71 -1.09
C ASP A 385 -23.52 -2.21 -2.56
N ALA A 386 -23.12 -0.95 -2.78
CA ALA A 386 -23.02 -0.34 -4.09
C ALA A 386 -21.69 -0.61 -4.78
N ASP A 387 -20.60 -0.05 -4.25
CA ASP A 387 -19.32 0.09 -4.94
C ASP A 387 -18.62 -1.29 -4.99
N ASP A 388 -18.23 -1.74 -6.18
CA ASP A 388 -17.68 -3.07 -6.50
C ASP A 388 -18.55 -4.28 -6.13
N THR A 389 -19.70 -4.05 -5.51
CA THR A 389 -20.70 -5.07 -5.23
C THR A 389 -21.78 -5.11 -6.30
N THR A 390 -22.42 -3.98 -6.59
CA THR A 390 -23.44 -3.86 -7.65
C THR A 390 -23.01 -2.96 -8.81
N LEU A 391 -22.22 -1.92 -8.52
CA LEU A 391 -21.65 -0.97 -9.47
C LEU A 391 -20.11 -1.05 -9.43
N TRP A 392 -19.49 -1.41 -10.54
CA TRP A 392 -18.06 -1.72 -10.60
C TRP A 392 -17.21 -0.46 -10.77
N THR A 393 -16.24 -0.24 -9.86
CA THR A 393 -15.51 1.03 -9.75
C THR A 393 -14.08 1.00 -10.30
N TYR A 394 -13.56 -0.16 -10.73
CA TYR A 394 -12.17 -0.32 -11.15
C TYR A 394 -11.66 0.77 -12.12
N ASP A 395 -12.43 1.08 -13.17
CA ASP A 395 -12.02 2.07 -14.17
C ASP A 395 -11.87 3.47 -13.55
N MET A 396 -12.69 3.82 -12.56
CA MET A 396 -12.55 5.06 -11.79
C MET A 396 -11.30 5.01 -10.91
N GLU A 397 -11.15 3.92 -10.14
CA GLU A 397 -10.03 3.74 -9.20
C GLU A 397 -8.69 3.79 -9.92
N VAL A 398 -8.55 3.18 -11.10
CA VAL A 398 -7.26 3.02 -11.78
C VAL A 398 -7.07 4.00 -12.94
N ALA A 399 -8.06 4.20 -13.82
CA ALA A 399 -7.88 5.09 -14.97
C ALA A 399 -7.92 6.57 -14.56
N ASP A 400 -8.85 6.97 -13.68
CA ASP A 400 -9.08 8.37 -13.32
C ASP A 400 -8.37 8.78 -12.01
N MET A 401 -8.47 7.96 -10.96
CA MET A 401 -7.92 8.28 -9.64
C MET A 401 -6.50 7.72 -9.41
N LYS A 402 -6.05 6.75 -10.19
CA LYS A 402 -4.70 6.15 -10.08
C LYS A 402 -4.40 5.58 -8.69
N PHE A 403 -5.39 4.94 -8.06
CA PHE A 403 -5.40 4.49 -6.68
C PHE A 403 -5.25 5.62 -5.64
N VAL A 404 -5.50 6.87 -6.01
CA VAL A 404 -5.44 8.02 -5.11
C VAL A 404 -6.85 8.59 -4.97
N PHE A 405 -7.54 8.20 -3.90
CA PHE A 405 -8.92 8.60 -3.66
C PHE A 405 -9.11 10.12 -3.77
N ASN A 406 -10.07 10.52 -4.58
CA ASN A 406 -10.44 11.91 -4.76
C ASN A 406 -11.97 12.04 -4.70
N PRO A 407 -12.54 12.65 -3.64
CA PRO A 407 -13.99 12.70 -3.46
C PRO A 407 -14.71 13.52 -4.54
N VAL A 408 -14.04 14.50 -5.16
CA VAL A 408 -14.62 15.30 -6.26
C VAL A 408 -14.72 14.46 -7.53
N ARG A 409 -13.68 13.67 -7.84
CA ARG A 409 -13.71 12.74 -8.98
C ARG A 409 -14.72 11.63 -8.75
N GLN A 410 -14.75 11.04 -7.56
CA GLN A 410 -15.75 10.03 -7.21
C GLN A 410 -17.17 10.59 -7.38
N ASP A 411 -17.46 11.77 -6.84
CA ASP A 411 -18.78 12.38 -6.99
C ASP A 411 -19.11 12.64 -8.47
N TYR A 412 -18.15 13.09 -9.28
CA TYR A 412 -18.34 13.22 -10.73
C TYR A 412 -18.79 11.90 -11.37
N TRP A 413 -18.14 10.77 -11.06
CA TRP A 413 -18.55 9.46 -11.59
C TRP A 413 -19.94 9.04 -11.13
N VAL A 414 -20.26 9.27 -9.86
CA VAL A 414 -21.57 8.96 -9.29
C VAL A 414 -22.67 9.79 -9.95
N GLN A 415 -22.51 11.11 -10.00
CA GLN A 415 -23.54 12.01 -10.55
C GLN A 415 -23.76 11.78 -12.05
N ASN A 416 -22.71 11.39 -12.78
CA ASN A 416 -22.79 11.09 -14.22
C ASN A 416 -23.11 9.62 -14.53
N LYS A 417 -23.36 8.78 -13.51
CA LYS A 417 -23.77 7.37 -13.65
C LYS A 417 -22.81 6.54 -14.50
N LEU A 418 -21.51 6.76 -14.30
CA LEU A 418 -20.46 6.19 -15.16
C LEU A 418 -20.10 4.73 -14.80
N PHE A 419 -20.66 4.18 -13.73
CA PHE A 419 -20.32 2.85 -13.28
C PHE A 419 -21.11 1.77 -14.04
N PRO A 420 -20.44 0.79 -14.67
CA PRO A 420 -21.12 -0.40 -15.18
C PRO A 420 -21.58 -1.30 -14.02
N ALA A 421 -22.49 -2.24 -14.30
CA ALA A 421 -22.79 -3.31 -13.35
C ALA A 421 -21.53 -4.13 -13.00
N THR A 422 -21.42 -4.55 -11.74
CA THR A 422 -20.54 -5.65 -11.36
C THR A 422 -20.92 -6.91 -12.14
N PRO A 423 -19.98 -7.56 -12.84
CA PRO A 423 -20.26 -8.72 -13.70
C PRO A 423 -21.04 -9.82 -12.96
N GLY A 424 -22.12 -10.30 -13.59
CA GLY A 424 -22.98 -11.36 -13.05
C GLY A 424 -24.00 -10.92 -11.98
N MET A 425 -23.72 -9.83 -11.27
CA MET A 425 -24.56 -9.39 -10.15
C MET A 425 -26.01 -9.01 -10.53
N PRO A 426 -26.33 -8.41 -11.69
CA PRO A 426 -27.73 -8.19 -12.09
C PRO A 426 -28.55 -9.49 -12.15
N SER A 427 -27.95 -10.58 -12.62
CA SER A 427 -28.59 -11.89 -12.69
C SER A 427 -28.87 -12.47 -11.31
N LEU A 428 -27.91 -12.37 -10.38
CA LEU A 428 -28.08 -12.80 -8.99
C LEU A 428 -29.19 -12.00 -8.31
N VAL A 429 -29.15 -10.66 -8.39
CA VAL A 429 -30.14 -9.78 -7.77
C VAL A 429 -31.54 -10.05 -8.33
N LYS A 430 -31.66 -10.25 -9.64
CA LYS A 430 -32.93 -10.63 -10.25
C LYS A 430 -33.42 -11.98 -9.73
N ALA A 431 -32.55 -12.99 -9.64
CA ALA A 431 -32.93 -14.32 -9.20
C ALA A 431 -33.43 -14.34 -7.74
N VAL A 432 -32.77 -13.61 -6.83
CA VAL A 432 -33.21 -13.53 -5.42
C VAL A 432 -34.53 -12.77 -5.30
N ALA A 433 -34.73 -11.69 -6.06
CA ALA A 433 -35.99 -10.95 -6.08
C ALA A 433 -37.15 -11.79 -6.64
N ASP A 434 -36.95 -12.46 -7.79
CA ASP A 434 -37.94 -13.37 -8.39
C ASP A 434 -38.31 -14.54 -7.44
N SER A 435 -37.43 -14.87 -6.49
CA SER A 435 -37.63 -15.92 -5.50
C SER A 435 -38.35 -15.45 -4.23
N GLY A 436 -38.65 -14.14 -4.14
CA GLY A 436 -39.46 -13.53 -3.09
C GLY A 436 -38.68 -12.77 -2.01
N CYS A 437 -37.35 -12.65 -2.13
CA CYS A 437 -36.60 -11.75 -1.26
C CYS A 437 -36.84 -10.28 -1.64
N THR A 438 -36.86 -9.42 -0.63
CA THR A 438 -36.72 -7.98 -0.82
C THR A 438 -35.26 -7.63 -1.06
N VAL A 439 -34.99 -6.75 -2.03
CA VAL A 439 -33.64 -6.26 -2.33
C VAL A 439 -33.44 -4.93 -1.62
N ILE A 440 -32.42 -4.83 -0.76
CA ILE A 440 -32.12 -3.66 0.05
C ILE A 440 -30.71 -3.16 -0.29
N GLY A 441 -30.57 -1.86 -0.58
CA GLY A 441 -29.26 -1.24 -0.81
C GLY A 441 -28.71 -0.61 0.46
N LEU A 442 -27.42 -0.80 0.73
CA LEU A 442 -26.73 -0.21 1.88
C LEU A 442 -25.31 0.22 1.51
N THR A 443 -25.13 1.52 1.24
CA THR A 443 -23.87 2.07 0.73
C THR A 443 -23.26 3.12 1.66
N GLY A 444 -21.92 3.23 1.60
CA GLY A 444 -21.17 4.32 2.22
C GLY A 444 -21.31 5.67 1.50
N ARG A 445 -21.85 5.70 0.28
CA ARG A 445 -22.19 6.94 -0.45
C ARG A 445 -23.13 7.81 0.38
N ASN A 446 -23.05 9.12 0.20
CA ASN A 446 -23.87 10.05 0.98
C ASN A 446 -25.27 10.30 0.37
N THR A 447 -26.17 10.90 1.15
CA THR A 447 -27.56 11.21 0.74
C THR A 447 -27.69 11.95 -0.59
N GLY A 448 -26.82 12.90 -0.89
CA GLY A 448 -26.89 13.60 -2.19
C GLY A 448 -26.27 12.85 -3.36
N GLN A 449 -25.77 11.64 -3.14
CA GLN A 449 -25.39 10.69 -4.18
C GLN A 449 -26.50 9.65 -4.45
N ARG A 450 -27.54 9.60 -3.61
CA ARG A 450 -28.60 8.57 -3.66
C ARG A 450 -29.32 8.52 -4.99
N ALA A 451 -29.87 9.64 -5.44
CA ALA A 451 -30.69 9.70 -6.65
C ALA A 451 -29.91 9.26 -7.90
N ALA A 452 -28.67 9.73 -8.06
CA ALA A 452 -27.81 9.33 -9.16
C ALA A 452 -27.40 7.85 -9.06
N THR A 453 -27.15 7.34 -7.85
CA THR A 453 -26.83 5.93 -7.63
C THR A 453 -27.99 5.01 -8.01
N LEU A 454 -29.22 5.32 -7.58
CA LEU A 454 -30.42 4.56 -7.95
C LEU A 454 -30.66 4.60 -9.47
N ALA A 455 -30.52 5.78 -10.09
CA ALA A 455 -30.64 5.91 -11.53
C ALA A 455 -29.58 5.08 -12.28
N ASN A 456 -28.33 5.09 -11.81
CA ASN A 456 -27.27 4.25 -12.36
C ASN A 456 -27.62 2.75 -12.22
N LEU A 457 -28.06 2.30 -11.04
CA LEU A 457 -28.47 0.92 -10.80
C LEU A 457 -29.59 0.49 -11.76
N HIS A 458 -30.61 1.34 -11.96
CA HIS A 458 -31.70 1.04 -12.88
C HIS A 458 -31.22 0.92 -14.33
N GLU A 459 -30.32 1.81 -14.77
CA GLU A 459 -29.68 1.74 -16.09
C GLU A 459 -28.82 0.49 -16.29
N GLN A 460 -28.24 -0.02 -15.20
CA GLN A 460 -27.40 -1.23 -15.21
C GLN A 460 -28.18 -2.52 -14.95
N GLY A 461 -29.52 -2.48 -14.96
CA GLY A 461 -30.36 -3.66 -14.91
C GLY A 461 -30.81 -4.10 -13.51
N TYR A 462 -30.81 -3.19 -12.52
CA TYR A 462 -31.29 -3.45 -11.16
C TYR A 462 -32.59 -2.69 -10.81
N PRO A 463 -33.72 -2.96 -11.48
CA PRO A 463 -34.99 -2.27 -11.17
C PRO A 463 -35.55 -2.56 -9.76
N GLN A 464 -34.97 -3.51 -9.04
CA GLN A 464 -35.44 -3.95 -7.71
C GLN A 464 -35.09 -2.98 -6.58
N PHE A 465 -34.08 -2.12 -6.75
CA PHE A 465 -33.74 -1.12 -5.73
C PHE A 465 -34.73 0.04 -5.77
N THR A 466 -35.33 0.33 -4.61
CA THR A 466 -36.29 1.44 -4.42
C THR A 466 -35.75 2.45 -3.42
N ASP A 467 -36.19 3.70 -3.51
CA ASP A 467 -35.70 4.78 -2.64
C ASP A 467 -35.92 4.51 -1.14
N ASP A 468 -37.08 3.94 -0.79
CA ASP A 468 -37.46 3.62 0.60
C ASP A 468 -36.59 2.54 1.25
N LEU A 469 -35.91 1.71 0.45
CA LEU A 469 -35.05 0.61 0.91
C LEU A 469 -33.60 0.75 0.39
N TYR A 470 -33.19 1.98 0.10
CA TYR A 470 -31.82 2.30 -0.30
C TYR A 470 -31.16 3.26 0.69
N PHE A 471 -30.35 2.70 1.58
CA PHE A 471 -29.72 3.40 2.67
C PHE A 471 -28.36 3.99 2.27
N THR A 472 -28.21 5.28 2.50
CA THR A 472 -26.97 6.07 2.27
C THR A 472 -26.54 6.75 3.56
N LYS A 473 -25.25 7.00 3.72
CA LYS A 473 -24.74 7.79 4.85
C LYS A 473 -25.24 9.23 4.75
N TRP A 474 -25.45 9.90 5.88
CA TRP A 474 -25.80 11.33 5.88
C TRP A 474 -24.60 12.19 5.51
N ARG A 475 -24.87 13.37 4.95
CA ARG A 475 -23.86 14.42 4.82
C ARG A 475 -23.54 15.01 6.18
N SER A 476 -22.35 15.57 6.34
CA SER A 476 -21.94 16.24 7.59
C SER A 476 -22.86 17.42 7.98
N THR A 477 -23.63 17.96 7.03
CA THR A 477 -24.60 19.04 7.22
C THR A 477 -26.00 18.54 7.60
N GLU A 478 -26.22 17.23 7.65
CA GLU A 478 -27.52 16.63 7.91
C GLU A 478 -27.56 15.98 9.30
N THR A 479 -28.76 15.86 9.85
CA THR A 479 -28.96 15.13 11.10
C THR A 479 -29.00 13.63 10.80
N PRO A 480 -28.20 12.79 11.50
CA PRO A 480 -28.28 11.35 11.35
C PRO A 480 -29.71 10.84 11.62
N PRO A 481 -30.14 9.74 10.97
CA PRO A 481 -31.40 9.08 11.28
C PRO A 481 -31.51 8.72 12.78
N ALA A 482 -32.71 8.77 13.35
CA ALA A 482 -32.92 8.53 14.78
C ALA A 482 -32.39 7.16 15.25
N TYR A 483 -32.48 6.12 14.41
CA TYR A 483 -31.98 4.78 14.71
C TYR A 483 -30.44 4.69 14.82
N MET A 484 -29.70 5.75 14.45
CA MET A 484 -28.25 5.83 14.63
C MET A 484 -27.84 6.36 16.02
N GLN A 485 -28.78 6.97 16.76
CA GLN A 485 -28.47 7.61 18.03
C GLN A 485 -28.02 6.57 19.08
N GLY A 486 -26.84 6.76 19.65
CA GLY A 486 -26.28 5.86 20.66
C GLY A 486 -25.49 4.66 20.11
N HIS A 487 -25.40 4.51 18.78
CA HIS A 487 -24.71 3.39 18.13
C HIS A 487 -23.32 3.75 17.57
N CYS A 488 -22.93 5.02 17.64
CA CYS A 488 -21.65 5.49 17.12
C CYS A 488 -20.77 6.06 18.22
N LYS A 489 -19.51 5.61 18.28
CA LYS A 489 -18.55 6.04 19.30
C LYS A 489 -18.28 7.55 19.26
N ALA A 490 -18.34 8.16 18.08
CA ALA A 490 -18.06 9.57 17.85
C ALA A 490 -19.25 10.34 17.27
N TYR A 491 -20.47 10.02 17.72
CA TYR A 491 -21.72 10.64 17.24
C TYR A 491 -21.63 12.19 17.20
N PRO A 492 -22.09 12.87 16.12
CA PRO A 492 -22.90 12.37 15.00
C PRO A 492 -22.09 11.72 13.86
N THR A 493 -20.82 11.41 14.08
CA THR A 493 -19.98 10.68 13.11
C THR A 493 -19.95 9.20 13.47
N CYS A 494 -20.04 8.34 12.45
CA CYS A 494 -19.94 6.90 12.59
C CYS A 494 -18.86 6.37 11.65
N THR A 495 -18.16 5.31 12.06
CA THR A 495 -17.34 4.51 11.14
C THR A 495 -18.24 3.86 10.08
N THR A 496 -17.64 3.31 9.02
CA THR A 496 -18.41 2.55 8.02
C THR A 496 -19.05 1.32 8.65
N ILE A 497 -18.32 0.61 9.52
CA ILE A 497 -18.83 -0.55 10.27
C ILE A 497 -20.02 -0.16 11.16
N GLU A 498 -19.88 0.90 11.98
CA GLU A 498 -20.95 1.37 12.88
C GLU A 498 -22.21 1.73 12.08
N TYR A 499 -22.05 2.49 10.98
CA TYR A 499 -23.16 2.86 10.11
C TYR A 499 -23.84 1.62 9.48
N LYS A 500 -23.07 0.73 8.85
CA LYS A 500 -23.65 -0.40 8.11
C LYS A 500 -24.28 -1.45 9.04
N SER A 501 -23.62 -1.80 10.14
CA SER A 501 -24.17 -2.75 11.12
C SER A 501 -25.44 -2.23 11.78
N THR A 502 -25.47 -0.96 12.20
CA THR A 502 -26.65 -0.33 12.80
C THR A 502 -27.81 -0.25 11.80
N THR A 503 -27.53 0.01 10.53
CA THR A 503 -28.58 0.03 9.49
C THR A 503 -29.15 -1.35 9.23
N ARG A 504 -28.34 -2.41 9.25
CA ARG A 504 -28.87 -3.78 9.15
C ARG A 504 -29.71 -4.16 10.37
N ALA A 505 -29.30 -3.74 11.56
CA ALA A 505 -30.12 -3.90 12.77
C ALA A 505 -31.48 -3.23 12.64
N HIS A 506 -31.52 -2.00 12.12
CA HIS A 506 -32.77 -1.27 11.82
C HIS A 506 -33.66 -2.03 10.83
N VAL A 507 -33.07 -2.60 9.77
CA VAL A 507 -33.79 -3.41 8.78
C VAL A 507 -34.46 -4.64 9.41
N GLU A 508 -33.78 -5.33 10.32
CA GLU A 508 -34.36 -6.49 11.01
C GLU A 508 -35.38 -6.09 12.09
N GLN A 509 -34.99 -5.17 12.98
CA GLN A 509 -35.71 -4.89 14.22
C GLN A 509 -36.89 -3.94 14.02
N ASP A 510 -36.70 -2.88 13.22
CA ASP A 510 -37.70 -1.82 13.07
C ASP A 510 -38.56 -2.01 11.83
N LEU A 511 -37.99 -2.53 10.74
CA LEU A 511 -38.71 -2.78 9.48
C LEU A 511 -39.25 -4.22 9.37
N GLY A 512 -38.75 -5.13 10.21
CA GLY A 512 -39.24 -6.51 10.33
C GLY A 512 -38.81 -7.44 9.19
N TYR A 513 -37.71 -7.12 8.50
CA TYR A 513 -37.13 -8.01 7.49
C TYR A 513 -36.28 -9.11 8.13
N ASP A 514 -36.14 -10.22 7.42
CA ASP A 514 -35.29 -11.35 7.76
C ASP A 514 -34.11 -11.35 6.78
N VAL A 515 -32.94 -10.88 7.21
CA VAL A 515 -31.81 -10.64 6.30
C VAL A 515 -31.08 -11.97 6.04
N VAL A 516 -31.47 -12.65 4.96
CA VAL A 516 -30.91 -13.98 4.62
C VAL A 516 -29.45 -13.89 4.15
N ALA A 517 -29.02 -12.73 3.64
CA ALA A 517 -27.62 -12.47 3.34
C ALA A 517 -27.31 -10.97 3.21
N ASN A 518 -26.06 -10.60 3.55
CA ASN A 518 -25.44 -9.35 3.13
C ASN A 518 -24.25 -9.62 2.19
N LEU A 519 -24.21 -8.91 1.07
CA LEU A 519 -23.16 -8.98 0.04
C LEU A 519 -22.38 -7.66 0.05
N GLY A 520 -21.06 -7.77 0.02
CA GLY A 520 -20.16 -6.62 0.03
C GLY A 520 -18.74 -6.97 -0.41
N ASP A 521 -18.04 -6.02 -0.99
CA ASP A 521 -16.66 -6.15 -1.42
C ASP A 521 -15.68 -5.76 -0.31
N GLN A 522 -16.14 -5.14 0.79
CA GLN A 522 -15.35 -4.79 1.96
C GLN A 522 -15.79 -5.57 3.19
N TYR A 523 -14.85 -5.77 4.13
CA TYR A 523 -15.19 -6.39 5.41
C TYR A 523 -16.14 -5.51 6.23
N SER A 524 -16.07 -4.19 6.07
CA SER A 524 -16.96 -3.25 6.75
C SER A 524 -18.44 -3.33 6.30
N ASP A 525 -18.71 -3.98 5.17
CA ASP A 525 -20.08 -4.27 4.72
C ASP A 525 -20.71 -5.43 5.47
N LEU A 526 -19.87 -6.29 6.03
CA LEU A 526 -20.22 -7.62 6.48
C LEU A 526 -20.17 -7.76 8.00
N ILE A 527 -19.19 -7.12 8.64
CA ILE A 527 -18.96 -7.17 10.08
C ILE A 527 -20.09 -6.50 10.86
N GLY A 528 -20.42 -7.06 12.02
CA GLY A 528 -21.38 -6.49 12.99
C GLY A 528 -22.75 -7.16 12.97
N GLY A 529 -22.86 -8.37 12.42
CA GLY A 529 -24.08 -9.18 12.45
C GLY A 529 -25.23 -8.66 11.59
N HIS A 530 -26.45 -9.07 11.95
CA HIS A 530 -27.73 -8.71 11.30
C HIS A 530 -27.88 -9.22 9.86
N ALA A 531 -27.39 -10.44 9.65
CA ALA A 531 -27.63 -11.26 8.48
C ALA A 531 -27.31 -12.73 8.79
N ASP A 532 -28.06 -13.67 8.22
CA ASP A 532 -27.76 -15.12 8.33
C ASP A 532 -26.41 -15.49 7.67
N ARG A 533 -25.97 -14.68 6.70
CA ARG A 533 -24.73 -14.92 5.96
C ARG A 533 -24.11 -13.64 5.41
N ALA A 534 -22.80 -13.57 5.57
CA ALA A 534 -21.94 -12.66 4.82
C ALA A 534 -21.36 -13.31 3.56
N VAL A 535 -21.41 -12.58 2.44
CA VAL A 535 -20.81 -12.95 1.16
C VAL A 535 -19.82 -11.86 0.76
N LYS A 536 -18.52 -12.15 0.91
CA LYS A 536 -17.42 -11.25 0.58
C LYS A 536 -17.05 -11.37 -0.90
N LEU A 537 -17.10 -10.26 -1.63
CA LEU A 537 -16.56 -10.13 -2.97
C LEU A 537 -15.08 -9.74 -2.92
N PRO A 538 -14.27 -10.13 -3.92
CA PRO A 538 -12.85 -9.77 -3.97
C PRO A 538 -12.68 -8.29 -4.34
N ASN A 539 -11.89 -7.57 -3.55
CA ASN A 539 -11.48 -6.21 -3.87
C ASN A 539 -10.09 -5.90 -3.27
N PRO A 540 -9.03 -5.84 -4.12
CA PRO A 540 -7.70 -5.40 -3.71
C PRO A 540 -7.40 -3.90 -3.99
N THR A 541 -8.33 -3.14 -4.56
CA THR A 541 -8.08 -1.77 -5.07
C THR A 541 -8.23 -0.66 -4.02
N TYR A 542 -8.96 -0.89 -2.94
CA TYR A 542 -9.04 0.00 -1.77
C TYR A 542 -9.48 -0.75 -0.51
N TYR A 543 -9.24 -0.16 0.66
CA TYR A 543 -9.63 -0.73 1.96
C TYR A 543 -10.44 0.25 2.80
N LEU A 544 -11.61 -0.21 3.28
CA LEU A 544 -12.45 0.54 4.22
C LEU A 544 -12.38 -0.09 5.63
N PRO A 545 -11.60 0.51 6.56
CA PRO A 545 -11.39 -0.04 7.90
C PRO A 545 -12.61 0.08 8.84
#